data_AF-A0A369BE83-F1
#
_entry.id   AF-A0A369BE83-F1
#
_cell.length_a   1.000
_cell.length_b   1.000
_cell.length_c   1.000
_cell.angle_alpha   90.00
_cell.angle_beta   90.00
_cell.angle_gamma   90.00
#
_symmetry.space_group_name_H-M   'P 1'
#
loop_
_entity.id
_entity.type
_entity.pdbx_description
1 polymer ?
#
loop_
_entity_poly.entity_id
_entity_poly.type
_entity_poly.pdbx_seq_one_letter_code
_entity_poly.pdbx_strand_id
1 'polypeptide(L)'
;MAEMARSLRDGLKYDDKSVQQHIVRHLQFLEKHGHPASGSDFALQTRFFLEDDFHRNMLEGQQTGLAYYLNAAAEALAKSGE
;
A
#
# COMPACT_ATOMS: atom_id res chain seq x y z
N MET A 1 4.24 -4.57 -5.07
CA MET A 1 4.95 -3.69 -4.11
C MET A 1 6.20 -3.02 -4.67
N ALA A 2 6.88 -3.57 -5.69
CA ALA A 2 8.05 -2.91 -6.29
C ALA A 2 7.79 -1.48 -6.75
N GLU A 3 6.63 -1.20 -7.36
CA GLU A 3 6.23 0.16 -7.75
C GLU A 3 6.09 1.10 -6.54
N MET A 4 5.48 0.65 -5.44
CA MET A 4 5.35 1.46 -4.22
C MET A 4 6.71 1.76 -3.58
N ALA A 5 7.60 0.77 -3.55
CA ALA A 5 8.98 0.96 -3.11
C ALA A 5 9.72 1.96 -3.99
N ARG A 6 9.47 1.95 -5.30
CA ARG A 6 10.01 2.93 -6.25
C ARG A 6 9.43 4.32 -6.00
N SER A 7 8.11 4.47 -5.86
CA SER A 7 7.47 5.75 -5.56
C SER A 7 8.04 6.39 -4.30
N LEU A 8 8.27 5.59 -3.25
CA LEU A 8 8.91 6.06 -2.02
C LEU A 8 10.36 6.51 -2.27
N ARG A 9 11.15 5.72 -3.01
CA ARG A 9 12.53 6.13 -3.38
C ARG A 9 12.59 7.40 -4.20
N ASP A 10 11.63 7.58 -5.10
CA ASP A 10 11.52 8.73 -5.99
C ASP A 10 10.92 9.96 -5.26
N GLY A 11 10.58 9.82 -3.97
CA GLY A 11 10.08 10.92 -3.13
C GLY A 11 8.64 11.33 -3.42
N LEU A 12 7.85 10.46 -4.07
CA LEU A 12 6.45 10.75 -4.36
C LEU A 12 5.63 10.75 -3.07
N LYS A 13 4.69 11.69 -2.96
CA LYS A 13 3.77 11.77 -1.82
C LYS A 13 2.82 10.57 -1.83
N TYR A 14 2.46 10.07 -0.65
CA TYR A 14 1.61 8.88 -0.49
C TYR A 14 0.23 8.99 -1.17
N ASP A 15 -0.29 10.21 -1.34
CA ASP A 15 -1.57 10.51 -2.01
C ASP A 15 -1.40 11.02 -3.45
N ASP A 16 -0.19 10.93 -4.01
CA ASP A 16 0.04 11.23 -5.42
C ASP A 16 -0.83 10.31 -6.30
N LYS A 17 -1.41 10.86 -7.37
CA LYS A 17 -2.32 10.11 -8.25
C LYS A 17 -1.68 8.84 -8.82
N SER A 18 -0.39 8.87 -9.12
CA SER A 18 0.33 7.68 -9.63
C SER A 18 0.41 6.58 -8.56
N VAL A 19 0.69 6.97 -7.30
CA VAL A 19 0.75 6.07 -6.15
C VAL A 19 -0.60 5.41 -5.90
N GLN A 20 -1.67 6.21 -5.90
CA GLN A 20 -3.04 5.72 -5.77
C GLN A 20 -3.41 4.75 -6.90
N GLN A 21 -3.03 5.05 -8.15
CA GLN A 21 -3.22 4.13 -9.28
C GLN A 21 -2.45 2.81 -9.14
N HIS A 22 -1.25 2.83 -8.56
CA HIS A 22 -0.50 1.60 -8.29
C HIS A 22 -1.24 0.70 -7.29
N ILE A 23 -1.86 1.29 -6.26
CA ILE A 23 -2.68 0.55 -5.29
C ILE A 23 -3.93 -0.01 -5.96
N VAL A 24 -4.71 0.83 -6.67
CA VAL A 24 -5.93 0.38 -7.38
C VAL A 24 -5.64 -0.78 -8.33
N ARG A 25 -4.55 -0.71 -9.12
CA ARG A 25 -4.13 -1.80 -10.01
C ARG A 25 -3.80 -3.08 -9.25
N HIS A 26 -3.21 -2.96 -8.05
CA HIS A 26 -2.92 -4.10 -7.19
C HIS A 26 -4.20 -4.73 -6.64
N LEU A 27 -5.17 -3.92 -6.18
CA LEU A 27 -6.47 -4.40 -5.72
C LEU A 27 -7.23 -5.13 -6.84
N GLN A 28 -7.29 -4.54 -8.03
CA GLN A 28 -7.89 -5.18 -9.20
C GLN A 28 -7.20 -6.51 -9.57
N PHE A 29 -5.89 -6.61 -9.38
CA PHE A 29 -5.17 -7.85 -9.57
C PHE A 29 -5.60 -8.91 -8.55
N LEU A 30 -5.74 -8.53 -7.27
CA LEU A 30 -6.21 -9.44 -6.22
C LEU A 30 -7.63 -9.92 -6.47
N GLU A 31 -8.55 -9.02 -6.82
CA GLU A 31 -9.94 -9.37 -7.15
C GLU A 31 -10.01 -10.38 -8.30
N LYS A 32 -9.22 -10.16 -9.37
CA LYS A 32 -9.14 -11.09 -10.51
C LYS A 32 -8.64 -12.48 -10.14
N HIS A 33 -7.91 -12.62 -9.04
CA HIS A 33 -7.39 -13.89 -8.54
C HIS A 33 -8.22 -14.44 -7.37
N GLY A 34 -9.42 -13.91 -7.13
CA GLY A 34 -10.37 -14.44 -6.14
C GLY A 34 -10.17 -13.91 -4.72
N HIS A 35 -9.42 -12.82 -4.55
CA HIS A 35 -9.25 -12.14 -3.28
C HIS A 35 -10.05 -10.83 -3.29
N PRO A 36 -11.18 -10.73 -2.57
CA PRO A 36 -11.88 -9.46 -2.40
C PRO A 36 -10.91 -8.43 -1.81
N ALA A 37 -10.82 -7.26 -2.45
CA ALA A 37 -9.82 -6.26 -2.07
C ALA A 37 -10.39 -4.85 -2.30
N SER A 38 -11.07 -4.30 -1.30
CA SER A 38 -11.43 -2.88 -1.28
C SER A 38 -10.29 -2.02 -0.73
N GLY A 39 -10.26 -0.72 -1.04
CA GLY A 39 -9.33 0.21 -0.42
C GLY A 39 -9.42 0.23 1.12
N SER A 40 -10.60 -0.01 1.68
CA SER A 40 -10.79 -0.13 3.15
C SER A 40 -10.15 -1.39 3.72
N ASP A 41 -10.33 -2.54 3.06
CA ASP A 41 -9.69 -3.80 3.48
C ASP A 41 -8.17 -3.70 3.36
N PHE A 42 -7.68 -3.03 2.31
CA PHE A 42 -6.26 -2.79 2.12
C PHE A 42 -5.67 -1.86 3.18
N ALA A 43 -6.41 -0.83 3.62
CA ALA A 43 -6.01 0.02 4.74
C ALA A 43 -5.91 -0.79 6.05
N LEU A 44 -6.86 -1.69 6.32
CA LEU A 44 -6.78 -2.58 7.48
C LEU A 44 -5.58 -3.55 7.39
N GLN A 45 -5.33 -4.11 6.20
CA GLN A 45 -4.21 -5.01 5.97
C GLN A 45 -2.86 -4.30 6.18
N THR A 46 -2.72 -3.07 5.67
CA THR A 46 -1.49 -2.29 5.85
C THR A 46 -1.31 -1.81 7.28
N ARG A 47 -2.39 -1.56 8.03
CA ARG A 47 -2.30 -1.36 9.48
C ARG A 47 -1.74 -2.60 10.18
N PHE A 48 -2.26 -3.78 9.86
CA PHE A 48 -1.74 -5.04 10.41
C PHE A 48 -0.24 -5.23 10.12
N PHE A 49 0.23 -4.87 8.92
CA PHE A 49 1.66 -4.94 8.59
C PHE A 49 2.55 -4.04 9.47
N LEU A 50 2.01 -2.97 10.05
CA LEU A 50 2.76 -2.13 10.99
C LEU A 50 2.87 -2.76 12.39
N GLU A 51 1.86 -3.53 12.78
CA GLU A 51 1.76 -4.16 14.09
C GLU A 51 2.51 -5.49 14.14
N ASP A 52 2.60 -6.19 13.01
CA ASP A 52 3.33 -7.45 12.88
C ASP A 52 4.80 -7.23 12.51
N ASP A 53 5.71 -7.68 13.39
CA ASP A 53 7.16 -7.51 13.20
C ASP A 53 7.70 -8.20 11.95
N PHE A 54 7.12 -9.34 11.55
CA PHE A 54 7.58 -10.06 10.37
C PHE A 54 7.29 -9.26 9.10
N HIS A 55 6.05 -8.83 8.90
CA HIS A 55 5.66 -8.03 7.74
C HIS A 55 6.34 -6.66 7.73
N ARG A 56 6.42 -6.00 8.89
CA ARG A 56 7.12 -4.72 9.02
C ARG A 56 8.57 -4.86 8.60
N ASN A 57 9.31 -5.82 9.14
CA ASN A 57 10.72 -6.02 8.79
C ASN A 57 10.90 -6.44 7.33
N MET A 58 10.01 -7.26 6.78
CA MET A 58 10.03 -7.65 5.37
C MET A 58 9.89 -6.43 4.45
N LEU A 59 8.97 -5.52 4.75
CA LEU A 59 8.72 -4.32 3.95
C LEU A 59 9.85 -3.29 4.12
N GLU A 60 10.29 -3.04 5.34
CA GLU A 60 11.41 -2.14 5.65
C GLU A 60 12.73 -2.62 5.03
N GLY A 61 12.91 -3.94 4.89
CA GLY A 61 14.05 -4.54 4.19
C GLY A 61 14.04 -4.35 2.68
N GLN A 62 12.86 -4.13 2.06
CA GLN A 62 12.76 -3.83 0.62
C GLN A 62 13.05 -2.35 0.33
N GLN A 63 12.60 -1.47 1.21
CA GLN A 63 12.85 -0.03 1.18
C GLN A 63 12.53 0.53 2.56
N THR A 64 13.48 1.24 3.17
CA THR A 64 13.24 1.92 4.46
C THR A 64 12.05 2.87 4.34
N GLY A 65 11.11 2.74 5.27
CA GLY A 65 9.86 3.49 5.33
C GLY A 65 8.70 2.88 4.54
N LEU A 66 8.89 1.78 3.80
CA LEU A 66 7.86 1.23 2.93
C LEU A 66 6.61 0.79 3.69
N ALA A 67 6.74 0.20 4.87
CA ALA A 67 5.58 -0.26 5.64
C ALA A 67 4.66 0.92 6.00
N TYR A 68 5.27 2.01 6.47
CA TYR A 68 4.59 3.24 6.86
C TYR A 68 4.01 3.98 5.65
N TYR A 69 4.76 4.03 4.54
CA TYR A 69 4.32 4.65 3.31
C TYR A 69 3.10 3.95 2.71
N LEU A 70 3.09 2.61 2.72
CA LEU A 70 1.95 1.81 2.29
C LEU A 70 0.71 2.10 3.12
N ASN A 71 0.84 2.11 4.45
CA ASN A 71 -0.29 2.43 5.34
C ASN A 71 -0.85 3.84 5.08
N ALA A 72 0.03 4.84 4.94
CA ALA A 72 -0.41 6.21 4.64
C ALA A 72 -1.14 6.31 3.30
N ALA A 73 -0.61 5.65 2.26
CA ALA A 73 -1.21 5.64 0.93
C ALA A 73 -2.55 4.90 0.90
N ALA A 74 -2.66 3.78 1.62
CA ALA A 74 -3.90 3.00 1.75
C ALA A 74 -4.98 3.77 2.53
N GLU A 75 -4.62 4.42 3.64
CA GLU A 75 -5.55 5.28 4.37
C GLU A 75 -6.07 6.45 3.51
N ALA A 76 -5.20 7.05 2.69
CA ALA A 76 -5.58 8.12 1.79
C ALA A 76 -6.56 7.65 0.71
N LEU A 77 -6.33 6.45 0.15
CA LEU A 77 -7.22 5.81 -0.80
C LEU A 77 -8.60 5.56 -0.19
N ALA A 78 -8.64 4.94 1.00
CA ALA A 78 -9.89 4.64 1.71
C ALA A 78 -10.70 5.91 2.03
N LYS A 79 -10.02 7.03 2.38
CA LYS A 79 -10.67 8.33 2.62
C LYS A 79 -11.12 9.04 1.34
N SER A 80 -10.50 8.75 0.21
CA SER A 80 -10.86 9.33 -1.08
C SER A 80 -12.11 8.71 -1.69
N GLY A 81 -12.62 7.63 -1.07
CA GLY A 81 -13.91 7.02 -1.39
C GLY A 81 -13.95 6.34 -2.75
N GLU A 82 -12.87 5.59 -3.10
CA GLU A 82 -12.70 4.80 -4.35
C GLU A 82 -13.94 4.67 -5.25
#